data_AF-A0A545BDM9-F1
#
_entry.id   AF-A0A545BDM9-F1
#
_cell.length_a   1.000
_cell.length_b   1.000
_cell.length_c   1.000
_cell.angle_alpha   90.00
_cell.angle_beta   90.00
_cell.angle_gamma   90.00
#
_symmetry.space_group_name_H-M   'P 1'
#
loop_
_entity.id
_entity.type
_entity.pdbx_description
1 polymer ?
#
loop_
_entity_poly.entity_id
_entity_poly.type
_entity_poly.pdbx_seq_one_letter_code
_entity_poly.pdbx_strand_id
1 'polypeptide(L)'
;MGGAAVNESPETLSSNAERLSTLTSWDADWSGLRVVVTGIGVSGFAAADTLIELGAKVVVVDAATSAKAKAQADTLKIVGAVDVLLGEEAVTALPLIDGSLPDLVVTSPGWRPDQALLAAAKRKHIQVWGDVELAWRLRERAGRKTADWLTITGTNGKTTTVGMAESMLQAAGLKAIAVGNVGTPILDALRDPVDYDAFAVELSSFQLHWSHSLSPVASVCLNVAEDHVDWHGSYASYLADKAKVYENTQKAAIYNAEQIETERMVENADVVEGCRAIGFTTNTPAISMVGVVDGLLVDRAFIAERKDSAAELASMSDLGPVAPRHMVANALAAAALVRAYGVDAASVKQGILNYLPGAHRIQLVANHKDVLWINDSKATNPHAASAALSAFQKVVWIAGGLSKGVNYDDLVKEHAPRLKAVVLIGTDTEALEGALQRHAPDVPVIAPSKGDTEGVQTAAGDAASPIYGETIMARAVASAAEVAASGDTVLMAPAAASMDQFSSYAHRGDAFVLAVRELVEGQAPTTEE
;
A
#
# COMPACT_ATOMS: atom_id res chain seq x y z
N MET A 1 -33.99 27.43 -26.50
CA MET A 1 -34.41 26.05 -26.18
C MET A 1 -33.50 25.59 -25.05
N GLY A 2 -33.78 25.88 -23.79
CA GLY A 2 -34.92 25.37 -23.02
C GLY A 2 -34.53 24.04 -22.34
N GLY A 3 -33.37 23.98 -21.68
CA GLY A 3 -32.94 22.79 -20.95
C GLY A 3 -33.79 22.63 -19.70
N ALA A 4 -34.64 21.62 -19.68
CA ALA A 4 -35.43 21.27 -18.51
C ALA A 4 -34.48 20.81 -17.39
N ALA A 5 -34.41 21.57 -16.30
CA ALA A 5 -33.83 21.07 -15.07
C ALA A 5 -34.71 19.92 -14.58
N VAL A 6 -34.19 18.70 -14.65
CA VAL A 6 -34.82 17.52 -14.04
C VAL A 6 -34.69 17.70 -12.53
N ASN A 7 -35.72 18.27 -11.92
CA ASN A 7 -35.89 18.30 -10.47
C ASN A 7 -36.53 16.97 -10.07
N GLU A 8 -35.71 16.02 -9.65
CA GLU A 8 -36.19 14.79 -9.00
C GLU A 8 -36.89 15.15 -7.67
N SER A 9 -38.02 14.51 -7.38
CA SER A 9 -38.79 14.82 -6.17
C SER A 9 -38.10 14.24 -4.93
N PRO A 10 -38.31 14.81 -3.72
CA PRO A 10 -37.78 14.26 -2.48
C PRO A 10 -38.14 12.79 -2.23
N GLU A 11 -39.31 12.35 -2.73
CA GLU A 11 -39.78 10.96 -2.66
C GLU A 11 -38.88 9.99 -3.46
N THR A 12 -38.42 10.40 -4.66
CA THR A 12 -37.51 9.58 -5.48
C THR A 12 -36.10 9.44 -4.90
N LEU A 13 -35.59 10.46 -4.20
CA LEU A 13 -34.31 10.38 -3.50
C LEU A 13 -34.40 9.46 -2.28
N SER A 14 -35.52 9.50 -1.55
CA SER A 14 -35.81 8.60 -0.43
C SER A 14 -35.89 7.14 -0.89
N SER A 15 -36.59 6.86 -1.99
CA SER A 15 -36.70 5.49 -2.53
C SER A 15 -35.37 4.93 -3.03
N ASN A 16 -34.50 5.79 -3.59
CA ASN A 16 -33.17 5.37 -4.05
C ASN A 16 -32.24 5.07 -2.87
N ALA A 17 -32.24 5.89 -1.82
CA ALA A 17 -31.45 5.63 -0.62
C ALA A 17 -31.90 4.32 0.07
N GLU A 18 -33.21 4.06 0.13
CA GLU A 18 -33.76 2.80 0.62
C GLU A 18 -33.28 1.62 -0.22
N ARG A 19 -33.36 1.70 -1.56
CA ARG A 19 -32.85 0.64 -2.44
C ARG A 19 -31.37 0.37 -2.20
N LEU A 20 -30.52 1.41 -2.21
CA LEU A 20 -29.08 1.26 -1.99
C LEU A 20 -28.74 0.62 -0.64
N SER A 21 -29.54 0.88 0.40
CA SER A 21 -29.36 0.27 1.72
C SER A 21 -29.56 -1.25 1.72
N THR A 22 -30.37 -1.77 0.78
CA THR A 22 -30.63 -3.22 0.62
C THR A 22 -29.61 -3.96 -0.25
N LEU A 23 -28.73 -3.22 -0.95
CA LEU A 23 -27.68 -3.80 -1.77
C LEU A 23 -26.49 -4.20 -0.89
N THR A 24 -26.62 -5.36 -0.24
CA THR A 24 -25.66 -5.89 0.75
C THR A 24 -25.22 -7.33 0.47
N SER A 25 -25.57 -7.89 -0.68
CA SER A 25 -25.07 -9.18 -1.16
C SER A 25 -24.90 -9.18 -2.69
N TRP A 26 -24.14 -10.16 -3.20
CA TRP A 26 -23.99 -10.43 -4.63
C TRP A 26 -25.33 -10.66 -5.31
N ASP A 27 -26.23 -11.39 -4.66
CA ASP A 27 -27.54 -11.78 -5.22
C ASP A 27 -28.65 -10.76 -4.97
N ALA A 28 -28.32 -9.57 -4.43
CA ALA A 28 -29.28 -8.47 -4.28
C ALA A 28 -29.75 -7.94 -5.65
N ASP A 29 -30.83 -7.16 -5.69
CA ASP A 29 -31.39 -6.65 -6.95
C ASP A 29 -30.63 -5.42 -7.48
N TRP A 30 -29.46 -5.68 -8.07
CA TRP A 30 -28.63 -4.72 -8.79
C TRP A 30 -29.20 -4.35 -10.17
N SER A 31 -30.20 -5.10 -10.65
CA SER A 31 -30.70 -5.00 -12.02
C SER A 31 -31.24 -3.60 -12.33
N GLY A 32 -30.78 -3.01 -13.45
CA GLY A 32 -31.23 -1.70 -13.89
C GLY A 32 -30.77 -0.52 -13.03
N LEU A 33 -29.96 -0.73 -11.98
CA LEU A 33 -29.36 0.35 -11.20
C LEU A 33 -28.46 1.21 -12.10
N ARG A 34 -28.66 2.52 -12.12
CA ARG A 34 -27.86 3.44 -12.96
C ARG A 34 -26.60 3.83 -12.20
N VAL A 35 -25.45 3.33 -12.64
CA VAL A 35 -24.18 3.55 -11.95
C VAL A 35 -23.20 4.29 -12.85
N VAL A 36 -22.62 5.37 -12.32
CA VAL A 36 -21.43 5.99 -12.91
C VAL A 36 -20.20 5.46 -12.20
N VAL A 37 -19.27 4.90 -12.97
CA VAL A 37 -17.96 4.47 -12.44
C VAL A 37 -16.91 5.49 -12.86
N THR A 38 -16.20 6.07 -11.90
CA THR A 38 -15.13 7.02 -12.17
C THR A 38 -13.76 6.34 -12.12
N GLY A 39 -12.96 6.55 -13.17
CA GLY A 39 -11.69 5.88 -13.41
C GLY A 39 -11.86 4.55 -14.18
N ILE A 40 -11.05 4.35 -15.22
CA ILE A 40 -11.01 3.13 -16.04
C ILE A 40 -9.77 2.27 -15.74
N GLY A 41 -8.98 2.66 -14.73
CA GLY A 41 -7.85 1.88 -14.23
C GLY A 41 -8.27 0.51 -13.68
N VAL A 42 -7.36 -0.16 -12.99
CA VAL A 42 -7.58 -1.54 -12.51
C VAL A 42 -8.86 -1.67 -11.65
N SER A 43 -8.99 -0.81 -10.64
CA SER A 43 -10.13 -0.83 -9.70
C SER A 43 -11.46 -0.48 -10.38
N GLY A 44 -11.51 0.62 -11.14
CA GLY A 44 -12.74 1.03 -11.83
C GLY A 44 -13.17 0.07 -12.94
N PHE A 45 -12.23 -0.57 -13.65
CA PHE A 45 -12.56 -1.63 -14.61
C PHE A 45 -13.24 -2.82 -13.91
N ALA A 46 -12.67 -3.31 -12.80
CA ALA A 46 -13.24 -4.42 -12.04
C ALA A 46 -14.63 -4.08 -11.46
N ALA A 47 -14.82 -2.84 -10.99
CA ALA A 47 -16.12 -2.35 -10.53
C ALA A 47 -17.15 -2.31 -11.66
N ALA A 48 -16.79 -1.77 -12.83
CA ALA A 48 -17.67 -1.72 -13.98
C ALA A 48 -18.05 -3.12 -14.49
N ASP A 49 -17.05 -4.00 -14.68
CA ASP A 49 -17.27 -5.40 -15.12
C ASP A 49 -18.24 -6.14 -14.18
N THR A 50 -18.02 -6.02 -12.87
CA THR A 50 -18.87 -6.66 -11.87
C THR A 50 -20.30 -6.12 -11.88
N LEU A 51 -20.47 -4.80 -11.94
CA LEU A 51 -21.80 -4.18 -11.96
C LEU A 51 -22.58 -4.52 -13.24
N ILE A 52 -21.89 -4.60 -14.39
CA ILE A 52 -22.50 -5.01 -15.66
C ILE A 52 -23.00 -6.46 -15.56
N GLU A 53 -22.20 -7.37 -15.01
CA GLU A 53 -22.61 -8.77 -14.79
C GLU A 53 -23.86 -8.88 -13.91
N LEU A 54 -23.95 -8.05 -12.87
CA LEU A 54 -25.10 -7.98 -11.97
C LEU A 54 -26.33 -7.29 -12.59
N GLY A 55 -26.24 -6.86 -13.84
CA GLY A 55 -27.34 -6.26 -14.60
C GLY A 55 -27.54 -4.76 -14.38
N ALA A 56 -26.57 -4.07 -13.77
CA ALA A 56 -26.61 -2.61 -13.63
C ALA A 56 -26.37 -1.92 -14.98
N LYS A 57 -26.88 -0.69 -15.11
CA LYS A 57 -26.65 0.19 -16.27
C LYS A 57 -25.45 1.07 -15.97
N VAL A 58 -24.29 0.69 -16.50
CA VAL A 58 -23.01 1.31 -16.15
C VAL A 58 -22.53 2.29 -17.22
N VAL A 59 -22.19 3.51 -16.82
CA VAL A 59 -21.39 4.45 -17.62
C VAL A 59 -20.05 4.66 -16.92
N VAL A 60 -18.95 4.48 -17.65
CA VAL A 60 -17.60 4.70 -17.13
C VAL A 60 -17.06 6.04 -17.61
N VAL A 61 -16.41 6.79 -16.73
CA VAL A 61 -15.81 8.10 -17.04
C VAL A 61 -14.35 8.17 -16.61
N ASP A 62 -13.47 8.64 -17.50
CA ASP A 62 -12.06 8.89 -17.17
C ASP A 62 -11.49 10.05 -18.01
N ALA A 63 -10.58 10.83 -17.46
CA ALA A 63 -9.85 11.87 -18.21
C ALA A 63 -8.80 11.25 -19.15
N ALA A 64 -8.33 10.05 -18.85
CA ALA A 64 -7.27 9.37 -19.58
C ALA A 64 -7.68 9.01 -21.02
N THR A 65 -6.82 9.34 -21.98
CA THR A 65 -7.01 9.04 -23.42
C THR A 65 -5.88 8.17 -24.00
N SER A 66 -5.10 7.53 -23.12
CA SER A 66 -4.01 6.63 -23.49
C SER A 66 -4.50 5.41 -24.30
N ALA A 67 -3.60 4.76 -25.04
CA ALA A 67 -3.94 3.54 -25.77
C ALA A 67 -4.50 2.45 -24.86
N LYS A 68 -3.96 2.32 -23.64
CA LYS A 68 -4.47 1.41 -22.62
C LYS A 68 -5.90 1.76 -22.20
N ALA A 69 -6.19 3.03 -21.91
CA ALA A 69 -7.53 3.47 -21.53
C ALA A 69 -8.55 3.21 -22.64
N LYS A 70 -8.17 3.47 -23.91
CA LYS A 70 -9.02 3.19 -25.07
C LYS A 70 -9.30 1.70 -25.23
N ALA A 71 -8.28 0.85 -25.10
CA ALA A 71 -8.47 -0.61 -25.16
C ALA A 71 -9.40 -1.12 -24.05
N GLN A 72 -9.24 -0.62 -22.82
CA GLN A 72 -10.15 -0.96 -21.71
C GLN A 72 -11.58 -0.48 -21.96
N ALA A 73 -11.75 0.71 -22.56
CA ALA A 73 -13.05 1.24 -22.93
C ALA A 73 -13.75 0.37 -23.97
N ASP A 74 -13.01 -0.07 -25.00
CA ASP A 74 -13.54 -0.98 -26.02
C ASP A 74 -13.96 -2.32 -25.40
N THR A 75 -13.15 -2.87 -24.48
CA THR A 75 -13.52 -4.08 -23.74
C THR A 75 -14.81 -3.90 -22.93
N LEU A 76 -14.94 -2.82 -22.15
CA LEU A 76 -16.14 -2.59 -21.34
C LEU A 76 -17.39 -2.39 -22.19
N LYS A 77 -17.28 -1.74 -23.36
CA LYS A 77 -18.39 -1.63 -24.32
C LYS A 77 -18.82 -2.99 -24.87
N ILE A 78 -17.87 -3.89 -25.13
CA ILE A 78 -18.16 -5.26 -25.56
C ILE A 78 -18.85 -6.06 -24.45
N VAL A 79 -18.39 -5.90 -23.20
CA VAL A 79 -18.95 -6.61 -22.03
C VAL A 79 -20.36 -6.13 -21.68
N GLY A 80 -20.71 -4.88 -22.00
CA GLY A 80 -22.08 -4.37 -21.87
C GLY A 80 -22.21 -3.04 -21.13
N ALA A 81 -21.14 -2.27 -20.99
CA ALA A 81 -21.24 -0.89 -20.51
C ALA A 81 -22.17 -0.09 -21.44
N VAL A 82 -23.05 0.72 -20.85
CA VAL A 82 -23.96 1.62 -21.59
C VAL A 82 -23.14 2.62 -22.39
N ASP A 83 -22.10 3.19 -21.76
CA ASP A 83 -21.10 4.00 -22.45
C ASP A 83 -19.78 4.05 -21.67
N VAL A 84 -18.71 4.45 -22.36
CA VAL A 84 -17.43 4.79 -21.75
C VAL A 84 -16.95 6.11 -22.33
N LEU A 85 -16.92 7.13 -21.49
CA LEU A 85 -16.59 8.51 -21.83
C LEU A 85 -15.16 8.82 -21.39
N LEU A 86 -14.30 9.11 -22.36
CA LEU A 86 -12.89 9.42 -22.12
C LEU A 86 -12.57 10.88 -22.48
N GLY A 87 -11.63 11.48 -21.73
CA GLY A 87 -11.11 12.82 -21.97
C GLY A 87 -11.52 13.83 -20.91
N GLU A 88 -10.85 14.99 -20.89
CA GLU A 88 -11.04 16.03 -19.87
C GLU A 88 -12.49 16.51 -19.78
N GLU A 89 -13.22 16.58 -20.90
CA GLU A 89 -14.63 16.99 -20.90
C GLU A 89 -15.54 15.97 -20.19
N ALA A 90 -15.21 14.67 -20.25
CA ALA A 90 -15.99 13.58 -19.68
C ALA A 90 -16.06 13.64 -18.14
N VAL A 91 -15.08 14.29 -17.50
CA VAL A 91 -14.98 14.34 -16.02
C VAL A 91 -15.52 15.65 -15.42
N THR A 92 -16.09 16.53 -16.25
CA THR A 92 -16.59 17.85 -15.83
C THR A 92 -18.01 17.83 -15.27
N ALA A 93 -18.81 16.83 -15.63
CA ALA A 93 -20.22 16.74 -15.25
C ALA A 93 -20.67 15.29 -15.07
N LEU A 94 -21.75 15.09 -14.31
CA LEU A 94 -22.40 13.78 -14.20
C LEU A 94 -23.09 13.43 -15.52
N PRO A 95 -22.75 12.29 -16.15
CA PRO A 95 -23.47 11.82 -17.32
C PRO A 95 -24.89 11.36 -16.94
N LEU A 96 -25.81 11.44 -17.90
CA LEU A 96 -27.13 10.85 -17.77
C LEU A 96 -27.11 9.41 -18.27
N ILE A 97 -27.87 8.54 -17.60
CA ILE A 97 -28.07 7.14 -17.99
C ILE A 97 -29.57 7.00 -18.29
N ASP A 98 -29.90 6.68 -19.54
CA ASP A 98 -31.29 6.67 -20.05
C ASP A 98 -32.05 7.98 -19.77
N GLY A 99 -31.38 9.12 -19.98
CA GLY A 99 -31.97 10.45 -19.81
C GLY A 99 -32.18 10.91 -18.37
N SER A 100 -31.69 10.14 -17.38
CA SER A 100 -31.85 10.43 -15.96
C SER A 100 -30.51 10.48 -15.23
N LEU A 101 -30.50 11.04 -14.01
CA LEU A 101 -29.31 11.04 -13.17
C LEU A 101 -28.95 9.62 -12.71
N PRO A 102 -27.67 9.36 -12.38
CA PRO A 102 -27.29 8.07 -11.81
C PRO A 102 -27.84 7.91 -10.39
N ASP A 103 -28.14 6.67 -10.03
CA ASP A 103 -28.56 6.28 -8.68
C ASP A 103 -27.36 6.20 -7.73
N LEU A 104 -26.19 5.85 -8.28
CA LEU A 104 -24.96 5.62 -7.54
C LEU A 104 -23.75 6.09 -8.36
N VAL A 105 -22.74 6.64 -7.67
CA VAL A 105 -21.39 6.78 -8.21
C VAL A 105 -20.46 5.79 -7.49
N VAL A 106 -19.68 5.03 -8.25
CA VAL A 106 -18.59 4.21 -7.72
C VAL A 106 -17.27 4.81 -8.17
N THR A 107 -16.40 5.18 -7.23
CA THR A 107 -15.19 5.94 -7.52
C THR A 107 -13.92 5.15 -7.30
N SER A 108 -12.98 5.27 -8.24
CA SER A 108 -11.62 4.79 -8.04
C SER A 108 -10.92 5.63 -6.95
N PRO A 109 -10.00 5.04 -6.16
CA PRO A 109 -9.38 5.74 -5.02
C PRO A 109 -8.64 7.04 -5.39
N GLY A 110 -8.05 7.12 -6.58
CA GLY A 110 -7.28 8.29 -7.01
C GLY A 110 -8.11 9.56 -7.27
N TRP A 111 -9.44 9.46 -7.37
CA TRP A 111 -10.31 10.60 -7.65
C TRP A 111 -10.53 11.44 -6.38
N ARG A 112 -10.18 12.73 -6.45
CA ARG A 112 -10.29 13.65 -5.30
C ARG A 112 -11.77 13.98 -5.03
N PRO A 113 -12.18 14.12 -3.75
CA PRO A 113 -13.58 14.43 -3.43
C PRO A 113 -14.09 15.77 -4.00
N ASP A 114 -13.18 16.69 -4.33
CA ASP A 114 -13.48 18.01 -4.91
C ASP A 114 -13.53 18.01 -6.45
N GLN A 115 -13.26 16.88 -7.12
CA GLN A 115 -13.38 16.78 -8.57
C GLN A 115 -14.81 17.10 -9.02
N ALA A 116 -14.96 17.80 -10.13
CA ALA A 116 -16.22 18.41 -10.56
C ALA A 116 -17.41 17.42 -10.54
N LEU A 117 -17.20 16.19 -11.01
CA LEU A 117 -18.21 15.13 -11.05
C LEU A 117 -18.59 14.63 -9.65
N LEU A 118 -17.63 14.34 -8.78
CA LEU A 118 -17.89 13.87 -7.40
C LEU A 118 -18.53 14.98 -6.55
N ALA A 119 -18.06 16.22 -6.71
CA ALA A 119 -18.68 17.38 -6.09
C ALA A 119 -20.13 17.60 -6.60
N ALA A 120 -20.41 17.32 -7.88
CA ALA A 120 -21.76 17.37 -8.43
C ALA A 120 -22.65 16.27 -7.86
N ALA A 121 -22.14 15.04 -7.70
CA ALA A 121 -22.87 13.94 -7.05
C ALA A 121 -23.28 14.30 -5.63
N LYS A 122 -22.33 14.83 -4.85
CA LYS A 122 -22.59 15.31 -3.49
C LYS A 122 -23.66 16.41 -3.44
N ARG A 123 -23.59 17.41 -4.32
CA ARG A 123 -24.62 18.49 -4.41
C ARG A 123 -26.01 17.98 -4.77
N LYS A 124 -26.08 16.86 -5.50
CA LYS A 124 -27.33 16.21 -5.91
C LYS A 124 -27.78 15.11 -4.94
N HIS A 125 -27.09 14.93 -3.82
CA HIS A 125 -27.35 13.86 -2.84
C HIS A 125 -27.28 12.44 -3.42
N ILE A 126 -26.49 12.25 -4.48
CA ILE A 126 -26.19 10.93 -5.04
C ILE A 126 -25.08 10.31 -4.18
N GLN A 127 -25.28 9.06 -3.73
CA GLN A 127 -24.27 8.37 -2.94
C GLN A 127 -23.02 8.08 -3.77
N VAL A 128 -21.87 8.15 -3.12
CA VAL A 128 -20.58 7.82 -3.70
C VAL A 128 -19.96 6.70 -2.88
N TRP A 129 -19.67 5.57 -3.51
CA TRP A 129 -19.00 4.43 -2.90
C TRP A 129 -17.61 4.25 -3.50
N GLY A 130 -16.67 3.78 -2.70
CA GLY A 130 -15.40 3.28 -3.19
C GLY A 130 -15.53 1.85 -3.70
N ASP A 131 -14.50 1.36 -4.39
CA ASP A 131 -14.37 -0.05 -4.77
C ASP A 131 -14.44 -1.01 -3.58
N VAL A 132 -13.85 -0.63 -2.45
CA VAL A 132 -13.85 -1.42 -1.21
C VAL A 132 -15.25 -1.46 -0.56
N GLU A 133 -15.99 -0.35 -0.58
CA GLU A 133 -17.38 -0.31 -0.09
C GLU A 133 -18.29 -1.17 -0.97
N LEU A 134 -18.13 -1.08 -2.30
CA LEU A 134 -18.83 -1.95 -3.24
C LEU A 134 -18.49 -3.43 -2.99
N ALA A 135 -17.21 -3.76 -2.83
CA ALA A 135 -16.78 -5.13 -2.56
C ALA A 135 -17.33 -5.67 -1.23
N TRP A 136 -17.33 -4.84 -0.18
CA TRP A 136 -17.91 -5.22 1.10
C TRP A 136 -19.39 -5.58 0.94
N ARG A 137 -20.15 -4.78 0.17
CA ARG A 137 -21.56 -5.04 -0.13
C ARG A 137 -21.79 -6.25 -1.02
N LEU A 138 -20.83 -6.65 -1.84
CA LEU A 138 -20.96 -7.80 -2.74
C LEU A 138 -20.45 -9.12 -2.14
N ARG A 139 -19.80 -9.08 -0.97
CA ARG A 139 -19.05 -10.22 -0.42
C ARG A 139 -19.89 -11.46 -0.14
N GLU A 140 -21.18 -11.28 0.20
CA GLU A 140 -22.08 -12.37 0.54
C GLU A 140 -22.73 -12.92 -0.73
N ARG A 141 -22.62 -14.22 -0.97
CA ARG A 141 -23.21 -14.89 -2.13
C ARG A 141 -23.84 -16.22 -1.73
N ALA A 142 -25.07 -16.44 -2.16
CA ALA A 142 -25.83 -17.64 -1.83
C ALA A 142 -25.08 -18.90 -2.28
N GLY A 143 -24.94 -19.85 -1.37
CA GLY A 143 -24.23 -21.11 -1.62
C GLY A 143 -22.70 -21.02 -1.62
N ARG A 144 -22.12 -19.85 -1.32
CA ARG A 144 -20.66 -19.69 -1.15
C ARG A 144 -20.29 -19.29 0.27
N LYS A 145 -19.07 -19.65 0.67
CA LYS A 145 -18.50 -19.17 1.92
C LYS A 145 -18.18 -17.68 1.78
N THR A 146 -18.57 -16.88 2.77
CA THR A 146 -18.15 -15.48 2.86
C THR A 146 -16.82 -15.41 3.59
N ALA A 147 -15.81 -14.83 2.95
CA ALA A 147 -14.51 -14.62 3.56
C ALA A 147 -14.58 -13.52 4.62
N ASP A 148 -14.01 -13.78 5.80
CA ASP A 148 -13.85 -12.78 6.85
C ASP A 148 -12.72 -11.81 6.53
N TRP A 149 -12.86 -10.52 6.85
CA TRP A 149 -11.83 -9.52 6.51
C TRP A 149 -11.00 -9.14 7.73
N LEU A 150 -9.67 -9.12 7.54
CA LEU A 150 -8.68 -8.54 8.45
C LEU A 150 -8.06 -7.33 7.76
N THR A 151 -8.37 -6.12 8.22
CA THR A 151 -8.05 -4.88 7.49
C THR A 151 -6.82 -4.18 8.04
N ILE A 152 -5.92 -3.76 7.16
CA ILE A 152 -4.64 -3.13 7.47
C ILE A 152 -4.55 -1.78 6.77
N THR A 153 -4.36 -0.72 7.54
CA THR A 153 -3.93 0.59 7.02
C THR A 153 -2.70 1.12 7.75
N GLY A 154 -2.18 2.23 7.26
CA GLY A 154 -1.03 2.95 7.80
C GLY A 154 -0.34 3.76 6.71
N THR A 155 0.62 4.60 7.07
CA THR A 155 1.47 5.27 6.09
C THR A 155 2.42 4.24 5.47
N ASN A 156 3.12 3.47 6.30
CA ASN A 156 4.13 2.48 5.89
C ASN A 156 3.88 1.09 6.49
N GLY A 157 4.54 0.06 5.92
CA GLY A 157 4.49 -1.31 6.43
C GLY A 157 3.27 -2.15 5.99
N LYS A 158 2.25 -1.52 5.40
CA LYS A 158 0.98 -2.16 4.99
C LYS A 158 1.16 -3.46 4.20
N THR A 159 1.81 -3.38 3.04
CA THR A 159 1.98 -4.53 2.14
C THR A 159 2.85 -5.64 2.77
N THR A 160 3.78 -5.30 3.67
CA THR A 160 4.56 -6.33 4.37
C THR A 160 3.68 -7.03 5.39
N THR A 161 2.90 -6.26 6.15
CA THR A 161 1.97 -6.77 7.16
C THR A 161 0.87 -7.64 6.53
N VAL A 162 0.27 -7.21 5.42
CA VAL A 162 -0.80 -7.97 4.74
C VAL A 162 -0.26 -9.32 4.21
N GLY A 163 0.96 -9.35 3.66
CA GLY A 163 1.60 -10.59 3.22
C GLY A 163 2.00 -11.51 4.38
N MET A 164 2.46 -10.95 5.50
CA MET A 164 2.70 -11.73 6.72
C MET A 164 1.40 -12.32 7.28
N ALA A 165 0.32 -11.54 7.31
CA ALA A 165 -0.99 -12.00 7.77
C ALA A 165 -1.53 -13.13 6.87
N GLU A 166 -1.45 -12.96 5.54
CA GLU A 166 -1.78 -14.02 4.58
C GLU A 166 -0.97 -15.29 4.86
N SER A 167 0.35 -15.18 5.01
CA SER A 167 1.22 -16.34 5.27
C SER A 167 0.88 -17.05 6.59
N MET A 168 0.57 -16.30 7.65
CA MET A 168 0.14 -16.86 8.94
C MET A 168 -1.23 -17.55 8.85
N LEU A 169 -2.19 -16.98 8.11
CA LEU A 169 -3.49 -17.62 7.88
C LEU A 169 -3.33 -18.92 7.09
N GLN A 170 -2.52 -18.92 6.02
CA GLN A 170 -2.25 -20.11 5.22
C GLN A 170 -1.50 -21.19 6.02
N ALA A 171 -0.57 -20.79 6.90
CA ALA A 171 0.11 -21.70 7.82
C ALA A 171 -0.85 -22.31 8.88
N ALA A 172 -2.01 -21.70 9.10
CA ALA A 172 -3.11 -22.28 9.89
C ALA A 172 -4.02 -23.22 9.09
N GLY A 173 -3.69 -23.49 7.83
CA GLY A 173 -4.49 -24.33 6.93
C GLY A 173 -5.71 -23.62 6.33
N LEU A 174 -5.81 -22.29 6.48
CA LEU A 174 -6.90 -21.49 5.92
C LEU A 174 -6.61 -21.15 4.46
N LYS A 175 -7.66 -21.16 3.64
CA LYS A 175 -7.66 -20.52 2.33
C LYS A 175 -7.74 -19.01 2.54
N ALA A 176 -6.60 -18.33 2.47
CA ALA A 176 -6.52 -16.89 2.62
C ALA A 176 -5.66 -16.27 1.52
N ILE A 177 -5.96 -15.01 1.20
CA ILE A 177 -5.22 -14.23 0.21
C ILE A 177 -5.08 -12.76 0.66
N ALA A 178 -3.96 -12.13 0.29
CA ALA A 178 -3.76 -10.69 0.42
C ALA A 178 -4.45 -9.94 -0.75
N VAL A 179 -5.31 -8.97 -0.41
CA VAL A 179 -6.13 -8.22 -1.39
C VAL A 179 -6.18 -6.73 -1.08
N GLY A 180 -6.75 -5.94 -2.00
CA GLY A 180 -7.04 -4.52 -1.80
C GLY A 180 -6.10 -3.62 -2.59
N ASN A 181 -5.41 -2.70 -1.90
CA ASN A 181 -4.50 -1.74 -2.54
C ASN A 181 -3.20 -2.38 -3.10
N VAL A 182 -2.96 -3.66 -2.83
CA VAL A 182 -1.81 -4.41 -3.33
C VAL A 182 -2.23 -5.82 -3.72
N GLY A 183 -1.50 -6.41 -4.67
CA GLY A 183 -1.78 -7.76 -5.14
C GLY A 183 -3.05 -7.79 -5.98
N THR A 184 -4.00 -8.65 -5.60
CA THR A 184 -5.26 -8.85 -6.30
C THR A 184 -6.28 -7.76 -5.90
N PRO A 185 -6.90 -7.06 -6.87
CA PRO A 185 -8.03 -6.18 -6.59
C PRO A 185 -9.12 -6.93 -5.84
N ILE A 186 -9.72 -6.28 -4.84
CA ILE A 186 -10.64 -6.98 -3.94
C ILE A 186 -11.90 -7.52 -4.64
N LEU A 187 -12.38 -6.83 -5.69
CA LEU A 187 -13.50 -7.30 -6.51
C LEU A 187 -13.13 -8.54 -7.33
N ASP A 188 -11.90 -8.63 -7.82
CA ASP A 188 -11.42 -9.83 -8.53
C ASP A 188 -11.35 -11.03 -7.59
N ALA A 189 -10.91 -10.82 -6.34
CA ALA A 189 -10.88 -11.87 -5.33
C ALA A 189 -12.27 -12.41 -4.95
N LEU A 190 -13.33 -11.58 -5.02
CA LEU A 190 -14.72 -12.03 -4.82
C LEU A 190 -15.23 -12.88 -5.98
N ARG A 191 -14.76 -12.59 -7.20
CA ARG A 191 -15.10 -13.32 -8.43
C ARG A 191 -14.38 -14.66 -8.52
N ASP A 192 -13.25 -14.80 -7.81
CA ASP A 192 -12.49 -16.05 -7.76
C ASP A 192 -13.38 -17.22 -7.30
N PRO A 193 -13.37 -18.36 -8.01
CA PRO A 193 -14.12 -19.56 -7.62
C PRO A 193 -13.67 -20.17 -6.30
N VAL A 194 -12.53 -19.76 -5.73
CA VAL A 194 -12.06 -20.23 -4.43
C VAL A 194 -12.99 -19.75 -3.30
N ASP A 195 -13.47 -20.69 -2.50
CA ASP A 195 -14.13 -20.40 -1.23
C ASP A 195 -13.08 -20.07 -0.17
N TYR A 196 -12.70 -18.79 -0.11
CA TYR A 196 -11.76 -18.28 0.88
C TYR A 196 -12.38 -18.27 2.28
N ASP A 197 -11.55 -18.58 3.27
CA ASP A 197 -11.88 -18.46 4.68
C ASP A 197 -11.73 -17.01 5.16
N ALA A 198 -10.66 -16.33 4.72
CA ALA A 198 -10.33 -14.98 5.15
C ALA A 198 -9.59 -14.17 4.08
N PHE A 199 -9.77 -12.86 4.09
CA PHE A 199 -8.98 -11.90 3.34
C PHE A 199 -8.13 -11.07 4.29
N ALA A 200 -6.84 -10.99 3.99
CA ALA A 200 -5.97 -9.94 4.54
C ALA A 200 -6.07 -8.74 3.60
N VAL A 201 -6.65 -7.63 4.06
CA VAL A 201 -7.05 -6.51 3.21
C VAL A 201 -6.18 -5.29 3.46
N GLU A 202 -5.35 -4.91 2.49
CA GLU A 202 -4.64 -3.63 2.53
C GLU A 202 -5.56 -2.49 2.09
N LEU A 203 -5.74 -1.50 2.96
CA LEU A 203 -6.55 -0.31 2.69
C LEU A 203 -5.72 0.98 2.70
N SER A 204 -5.84 1.75 1.62
CA SER A 204 -5.33 3.12 1.56
C SER A 204 -6.27 4.11 2.26
N SER A 205 -5.78 5.32 2.59
CA SER A 205 -6.66 6.38 3.12
C SER A 205 -7.71 6.83 2.11
N PHE A 206 -7.39 6.77 0.81
CA PHE A 206 -8.33 7.08 -0.26
C PHE A 206 -9.49 6.10 -0.34
N GLN A 207 -9.21 4.81 -0.16
CA GLN A 207 -10.27 3.78 -0.11
C GLN A 207 -11.15 3.97 1.12
N LEU A 208 -10.53 4.17 2.29
CA LEU A 208 -11.27 4.39 3.54
C LEU A 208 -12.13 5.66 3.49
N HIS A 209 -11.72 6.70 2.76
CA HIS A 209 -12.53 7.91 2.57
C HIS A 209 -13.95 7.58 2.06
N TRP A 210 -14.04 6.66 1.09
CA TRP A 210 -15.27 6.26 0.41
C TRP A 210 -15.89 4.97 0.97
N SER A 211 -15.51 4.58 2.19
CA SER A 211 -16.00 3.40 2.90
C SER A 211 -16.73 3.82 4.17
N HIS A 212 -17.84 3.14 4.48
CA HIS A 212 -18.66 3.46 5.65
C HIS A 212 -19.41 2.27 6.25
N SER A 213 -19.53 1.13 5.55
CA SER A 213 -20.29 -0.03 6.06
C SER A 213 -19.44 -1.25 6.39
N LEU A 214 -18.11 -1.16 6.20
CA LEU A 214 -17.18 -2.23 6.55
C LEU A 214 -17.35 -2.61 8.02
N SER A 215 -17.30 -3.92 8.31
CA SER A 215 -17.32 -4.48 9.65
C SER A 215 -16.33 -5.66 9.73
N PRO A 216 -15.02 -5.39 9.69
CA PRO A 216 -13.98 -6.41 9.66
C PRO A 216 -13.86 -7.14 11.01
N VAL A 217 -13.34 -8.38 10.99
CA VAL A 217 -13.11 -9.17 12.21
C VAL A 217 -12.09 -8.48 13.10
N ALA A 218 -11.00 -7.98 12.53
CA ALA A 218 -10.00 -7.18 13.21
C ALA A 218 -9.38 -6.16 12.27
N SER A 219 -8.95 -5.04 12.84
CA SER A 219 -8.41 -3.89 12.11
C SER A 219 -7.13 -3.39 12.74
N VAL A 220 -6.19 -2.89 11.92
CA VAL A 220 -4.99 -2.21 12.40
C VAL A 220 -4.68 -0.94 11.61
N CYS A 221 -4.29 0.11 12.32
CA CYS A 221 -3.53 1.24 11.77
C CYS A 221 -2.07 1.15 12.27
N LEU A 222 -1.14 0.84 11.36
CA LEU A 222 0.25 0.51 11.70
C LEU A 222 1.05 1.72 12.20
N ASN A 223 0.84 2.86 11.56
CA ASN A 223 1.52 4.12 11.82
C ASN A 223 0.86 5.24 10.99
N VAL A 224 1.08 6.48 11.40
CA VAL A 224 0.69 7.68 10.67
C VAL A 224 1.84 8.68 10.61
N ALA A 225 2.04 9.24 9.42
CA ALA A 225 2.92 10.36 9.17
C ALA A 225 2.33 11.23 8.06
N GLU A 226 2.77 12.49 7.97
CA GLU A 226 2.26 13.43 6.98
C GLU A 226 2.50 12.90 5.56
N ASP A 227 1.41 12.69 4.83
CA ASP A 227 1.39 12.13 3.48
C ASP A 227 0.07 12.53 2.81
N HIS A 228 0.08 12.65 1.47
CA HIS A 228 -1.11 12.93 0.65
C HIS A 228 -1.98 14.13 1.08
N VAL A 229 -1.38 15.18 1.65
CA VAL A 229 -2.10 16.40 2.07
C VAL A 229 -2.76 17.12 0.88
N ASP A 230 -2.18 17.00 -0.31
CA ASP A 230 -2.75 17.47 -1.58
C ASP A 230 -4.13 16.86 -1.88
N TRP A 231 -4.32 15.58 -1.55
CA TRP A 231 -5.57 14.87 -1.75
C TRP A 231 -6.57 15.14 -0.60
N HIS A 232 -6.09 15.05 0.65
CA HIS A 232 -6.91 15.13 1.86
C HIS A 232 -7.23 16.56 2.32
N GLY A 233 -6.50 17.55 1.80
CA GLY A 233 -6.58 18.96 2.17
C GLY A 233 -5.90 19.30 3.50
N SER A 234 -5.80 18.35 4.44
CA SER A 234 -5.06 18.52 5.69
C SER A 234 -4.60 17.18 6.27
N TYR A 235 -3.57 17.20 7.12
CA TYR A 235 -3.13 16.02 7.87
C TYR A 235 -4.23 15.49 8.82
N ALA A 236 -5.07 16.38 9.38
CA ALA A 236 -6.18 15.97 10.23
C ALA A 236 -7.25 15.18 9.44
N SER A 237 -7.56 15.60 8.21
CA SER A 237 -8.46 14.85 7.31
C SER A 237 -7.88 13.48 6.96
N TYR A 238 -6.59 13.42 6.63
CA TYR A 238 -5.88 12.16 6.35
C TYR A 238 -5.95 11.19 7.54
N LEU A 239 -5.75 11.70 8.76
CA LEU A 239 -5.85 10.95 10.00
C LEU A 239 -7.27 10.41 10.21
N ALA A 240 -8.27 11.27 10.01
CA ALA A 240 -9.68 10.90 10.16
C ALA A 240 -10.09 9.81 9.16
N ASP A 241 -9.70 9.93 7.89
CA ASP A 241 -9.98 8.88 6.90
C ASP A 241 -9.28 7.57 7.23
N LYS A 242 -8.06 7.58 7.77
CA LYS A 242 -7.42 6.35 8.26
C LYS A 242 -8.11 5.73 9.46
N ALA A 243 -8.63 6.55 10.38
CA ALA A 243 -9.31 6.09 11.59
C ALA A 243 -10.56 5.27 11.28
N LYS A 244 -11.22 5.53 10.14
CA LYS A 244 -12.37 4.75 9.65
C LYS A 244 -12.11 3.25 9.54
N VAL A 245 -10.85 2.80 9.47
CA VAL A 245 -10.50 1.37 9.48
C VAL A 245 -11.05 0.63 10.71
N TYR A 246 -11.26 1.34 11.83
CA TYR A 246 -11.76 0.78 13.08
C TYR A 246 -13.30 0.81 13.19
N GLU A 247 -14.01 1.52 12.31
CA GLU A 247 -15.46 1.56 12.35
C GLU A 247 -16.04 0.14 12.18
N ASN A 248 -16.99 -0.21 13.05
CA ASN A 248 -17.63 -1.52 13.14
C ASN A 248 -16.66 -2.72 13.20
N THR A 249 -15.41 -2.55 13.66
CA THR A 249 -14.51 -3.68 13.90
C THR A 249 -15.10 -4.60 14.97
N GLN A 250 -15.09 -5.92 14.71
CA GLN A 250 -15.83 -6.89 15.51
C GLN A 250 -15.10 -7.37 16.76
N LYS A 251 -13.86 -7.85 16.63
CA LYS A 251 -13.14 -8.54 17.72
C LYS A 251 -11.96 -7.75 18.28
N ALA A 252 -11.15 -7.13 17.42
CA ALA A 252 -9.96 -6.42 17.87
C ALA A 252 -9.63 -5.19 17.02
N ALA A 253 -9.55 -4.04 17.69
CA ALA A 253 -8.98 -2.81 17.16
C ALA A 253 -7.52 -2.72 17.63
N ILE A 254 -6.59 -2.98 16.71
CA ILE A 254 -5.17 -3.11 16.98
C ILE A 254 -4.45 -1.80 16.67
N TYR A 255 -3.62 -1.31 17.58
CA TYR A 255 -2.92 -0.03 17.43
C TYR A 255 -1.44 -0.11 17.80
N ASN A 256 -0.66 0.83 17.31
CA ASN A 256 0.76 0.94 17.64
C ASN A 256 0.91 1.66 18.98
N ALA A 257 1.26 0.93 20.04
CA ALA A 257 1.43 1.50 21.37
C ALA A 257 2.65 2.45 21.48
N GLU A 258 3.46 2.54 20.43
CA GLU A 258 4.57 3.49 20.34
C GLU A 258 4.20 4.77 19.59
N GLN A 259 2.95 4.90 19.14
CA GLN A 259 2.43 6.08 18.47
C GLN A 259 1.03 6.46 18.98
N ILE A 260 0.97 7.52 19.79
CA ILE A 260 -0.23 7.98 20.49
C ILE A 260 -1.39 8.31 19.54
N GLU A 261 -1.11 8.74 18.32
CA GLU A 261 -2.13 9.02 17.31
C GLU A 261 -2.94 7.77 16.97
N THR A 262 -2.30 6.59 16.88
CA THR A 262 -3.00 5.34 16.55
C THR A 262 -3.82 4.82 17.73
N GLU A 263 -3.37 5.07 18.96
CA GLU A 263 -4.13 4.77 20.18
C GLU A 263 -5.40 5.64 20.25
N ARG A 264 -5.25 6.95 20.03
CA ARG A 264 -6.38 7.89 19.97
C ARG A 264 -7.38 7.55 18.87
N MET A 265 -6.95 6.99 17.74
CA MET A 265 -7.90 6.50 16.74
C MET A 265 -8.82 5.41 17.30
N VAL A 266 -8.26 4.46 18.06
CA VAL A 266 -9.03 3.37 18.69
C VAL A 266 -9.93 3.90 19.80
N GLU A 267 -9.46 4.84 20.62
CA GLU A 267 -10.27 5.47 21.68
C GLU A 267 -11.52 6.17 21.13
N ASN A 268 -11.44 6.73 19.91
CA ASN A 268 -12.52 7.46 19.27
C ASN A 268 -13.33 6.61 18.28
N ALA A 269 -13.03 5.33 18.12
CA ALA A 269 -13.67 4.48 17.13
C ALA A 269 -15.00 3.91 17.62
N ASP A 270 -16.03 3.98 16.75
CA ASP A 270 -17.29 3.28 16.94
C ASP A 270 -17.14 1.81 16.49
N VAL A 271 -16.70 0.95 17.42
CA VAL A 271 -16.52 -0.49 17.22
C VAL A 271 -17.77 -1.29 17.60
N VAL A 272 -17.84 -2.56 17.20
CA VAL A 272 -18.89 -3.47 17.68
C VAL A 272 -18.67 -3.80 19.16
N GLU A 273 -19.76 -3.91 19.93
CA GLU A 273 -19.69 -4.28 21.35
C GLU A 273 -18.91 -5.58 21.56
N GLY A 274 -17.96 -5.55 22.50
CA GLY A 274 -17.05 -6.67 22.79
C GLY A 274 -15.74 -6.63 22.02
N CYS A 275 -15.59 -5.73 21.04
CA CYS A 275 -14.31 -5.46 20.40
C CYS A 275 -13.28 -4.97 21.43
N ARG A 276 -12.06 -5.50 21.34
CA ARG A 276 -10.97 -5.20 22.28
C ARG A 276 -9.93 -4.28 21.66
N ALA A 277 -9.48 -3.28 22.40
CA ALA A 277 -8.28 -2.53 22.06
C ALA A 277 -7.03 -3.39 22.36
N ILE A 278 -6.19 -3.61 21.34
CA ILE A 278 -4.98 -4.45 21.43
C ILE A 278 -3.77 -3.66 20.96
N GLY A 279 -2.79 -3.42 21.84
CA GLY A 279 -1.56 -2.72 21.46
C GLY A 279 -0.53 -3.66 20.84
N PHE A 280 0.26 -3.18 19.89
CA PHE A 280 1.54 -3.81 19.55
C PHE A 280 2.69 -2.86 19.86
N THR A 281 3.82 -3.41 20.30
CA THR A 281 5.05 -2.66 20.58
C THR A 281 6.28 -3.52 20.35
N THR A 282 7.37 -2.92 19.89
CA THR A 282 8.70 -3.52 19.80
C THR A 282 9.43 -3.60 21.15
N ASN A 283 8.77 -3.18 22.24
CA ASN A 283 9.24 -3.33 23.62
C ASN A 283 8.49 -4.46 24.36
N THR A 284 8.78 -4.62 25.65
CA THR A 284 8.04 -5.53 26.52
C THR A 284 6.55 -5.16 26.58
N PRO A 285 5.64 -6.08 26.19
CA PRO A 285 4.21 -5.77 26.12
C PRO A 285 3.54 -5.75 27.49
N ALA A 286 2.57 -4.85 27.66
CA ALA A 286 1.64 -4.86 28.78
C ALA A 286 0.52 -5.90 28.57
N ILE A 287 -0.44 -5.97 29.50
CA ILE A 287 -1.66 -6.76 29.31
C ILE A 287 -2.44 -6.23 28.10
N SER A 288 -3.04 -7.13 27.31
CA SER A 288 -3.72 -6.78 26.06
C SER A 288 -2.79 -6.22 24.99
N MET A 289 -1.53 -6.64 25.00
CA MET A 289 -0.56 -6.30 23.96
C MET A 289 0.19 -7.51 23.42
N VAL A 290 0.74 -7.35 22.22
CA VAL A 290 1.80 -8.19 21.67
C VAL A 290 3.10 -7.39 21.63
N GLY A 291 4.24 -8.02 21.87
CA GLY A 291 5.52 -7.30 21.82
C GLY A 291 6.76 -8.17 21.92
N VAL A 292 7.87 -7.60 22.39
CA VAL A 292 9.18 -8.27 22.42
C VAL A 292 9.70 -8.43 23.84
N VAL A 293 10.13 -9.66 24.19
CA VAL A 293 10.81 -9.97 25.45
C VAL A 293 12.02 -10.84 25.14
N ASP A 294 13.23 -10.39 25.51
CA ASP A 294 14.49 -11.13 25.34
C ASP A 294 14.69 -11.71 23.92
N GLY A 295 14.34 -10.93 22.89
CA GLY A 295 14.47 -11.34 21.48
C GLY A 295 13.35 -12.26 20.97
N LEU A 296 12.32 -12.53 21.77
CA LEU A 296 11.12 -13.27 21.38
C LEU A 296 9.95 -12.33 21.14
N LEU A 297 9.20 -12.59 20.07
CA LEU A 297 7.88 -12.03 19.83
C LEU A 297 6.89 -12.79 20.73
N VAL A 298 6.08 -12.07 21.53
CA VAL A 298 5.18 -12.67 22.51
C VAL A 298 3.77 -12.07 22.49
N ASP A 299 2.78 -12.89 22.84
CA ASP A 299 1.37 -12.58 22.93
C ASP A 299 0.89 -12.55 24.39
N ARG A 300 0.52 -11.35 24.88
CA ARG A 300 -0.18 -11.11 26.16
C ARG A 300 -1.60 -10.60 25.94
N ALA A 301 -2.13 -10.76 24.74
CA ALA A 301 -3.42 -10.26 24.31
C ALA A 301 -4.48 -11.35 24.24
N PHE A 302 -4.16 -12.53 23.70
CA PHE A 302 -5.15 -13.54 23.33
C PHE A 302 -5.06 -14.85 24.12
N ILE A 303 -4.34 -14.86 25.24
CA ILE A 303 -4.28 -15.98 26.18
C ILE A 303 -5.16 -15.71 27.43
N ALA A 304 -5.66 -16.77 28.07
CA ALA A 304 -6.54 -16.62 29.25
C ALA A 304 -5.77 -16.06 30.46
N GLU A 305 -4.52 -16.47 30.63
CA GLU A 305 -3.61 -16.17 31.74
C GLU A 305 -2.78 -14.90 31.47
N ARG A 306 -3.27 -13.99 30.62
CA ARG A 306 -2.57 -12.77 30.15
C ARG A 306 -2.03 -11.83 31.25
N LYS A 307 -2.51 -11.97 32.48
CA LYS A 307 -2.00 -11.22 33.64
C LYS A 307 -0.60 -11.68 34.02
N ASP A 308 -0.35 -12.99 33.96
CA ASP A 308 0.82 -13.64 34.57
C ASP A 308 1.68 -14.40 33.55
N SER A 309 1.25 -14.45 32.29
CA SER A 309 1.92 -15.22 31.24
C SER A 309 1.95 -14.48 29.90
N ALA A 310 2.82 -14.96 29.00
CA ALA A 310 2.89 -14.56 27.60
C ALA A 310 3.11 -15.83 26.76
N ALA A 311 2.42 -15.93 25.62
CA ALA A 311 2.67 -17.01 24.66
C ALA A 311 3.79 -16.60 23.71
N GLU A 312 4.79 -17.46 23.50
CA GLU A 312 5.79 -17.26 22.45
C GLU A 312 5.12 -17.36 21.07
N LEU A 313 5.38 -16.38 20.21
CA LEU A 313 4.93 -16.37 18.83
C LEU A 313 6.06 -16.75 17.86
N ALA A 314 7.26 -16.22 18.05
CA ALA A 314 8.44 -16.51 17.24
C ALA A 314 9.70 -15.88 17.88
N SER A 315 10.88 -16.26 17.40
CA SER A 315 12.13 -15.54 17.66
C SER A 315 12.29 -14.38 16.68
N MET A 316 12.96 -13.30 17.08
CA MET A 316 13.38 -12.25 16.13
C MET A 316 14.26 -12.81 15.00
N SER A 317 15.03 -13.87 15.25
CA SER A 317 15.83 -14.55 14.21
C SER A 317 14.97 -15.23 13.14
N ASP A 318 13.70 -15.54 13.45
CA ASP A 318 12.79 -16.18 12.50
C ASP A 318 12.32 -15.19 11.41
N LEU A 319 12.47 -13.88 11.63
CA LEU A 319 12.15 -12.83 10.65
C LEU A 319 13.22 -12.67 9.56
N GLY A 320 14.35 -13.37 9.69
CA GLY A 320 15.45 -13.35 8.75
C GLY A 320 16.78 -12.91 9.39
N PRO A 321 17.85 -12.82 8.58
CA PRO A 321 19.19 -12.50 9.06
C PRO A 321 19.29 -11.09 9.66
N VAL A 322 18.39 -10.19 9.25
CA VAL A 322 18.23 -8.86 9.82
C VAL A 322 16.75 -8.69 10.15
N ALA A 323 16.46 -8.31 11.40
CA ALA A 323 15.10 -8.03 11.87
C ALA A 323 14.98 -6.57 12.31
N PRO A 324 14.85 -5.60 11.38
CA PRO A 324 14.71 -4.20 11.72
C PRO A 324 13.47 -3.95 12.59
N ARG A 325 13.50 -2.90 13.42
CA ARG A 325 12.39 -2.54 14.31
C ARG A 325 11.03 -2.47 13.61
N HIS A 326 10.96 -1.87 12.41
CA HIS A 326 9.71 -1.77 11.67
C HIS A 326 9.23 -3.14 11.13
N MET A 327 10.14 -4.07 10.83
CA MET A 327 9.78 -5.44 10.42
C MET A 327 9.21 -6.22 11.60
N VAL A 328 9.82 -6.08 12.78
CA VAL A 328 9.30 -6.62 14.05
C VAL A 328 7.92 -6.05 14.33
N ALA A 329 7.72 -4.73 14.19
CA ALA A 329 6.43 -4.09 14.38
C ALA A 329 5.36 -4.61 13.39
N ASN A 330 5.70 -4.76 12.11
CA ASN A 330 4.80 -5.34 11.11
C ASN A 330 4.42 -6.80 11.44
N ALA A 331 5.39 -7.61 11.89
CA ALA A 331 5.15 -9.00 12.27
C ALA A 331 4.24 -9.10 13.50
N LEU A 332 4.44 -8.23 14.50
CA LEU A 332 3.57 -8.14 15.67
C LEU A 332 2.15 -7.69 15.31
N ALA A 333 2.01 -6.70 14.44
CA ALA A 333 0.70 -6.24 13.97
C ALA A 333 -0.04 -7.35 13.18
N ALA A 334 0.67 -8.05 12.29
CA ALA A 334 0.14 -9.20 11.56
C ALA A 334 -0.27 -10.33 12.51
N ALA A 335 0.59 -10.65 13.48
CA ALA A 335 0.29 -11.64 14.50
C ALA A 335 -0.96 -11.26 15.30
N ALA A 336 -1.08 -10.01 15.78
CA ALA A 336 -2.24 -9.56 16.52
C ALA A 336 -3.55 -9.70 15.71
N LEU A 337 -3.54 -9.40 14.41
CA LEU A 337 -4.70 -9.58 13.52
C LEU A 337 -5.13 -11.05 13.44
N VAL A 338 -4.21 -11.96 13.14
CA VAL A 338 -4.54 -13.37 12.95
C VAL A 338 -4.84 -14.08 14.27
N ARG A 339 -4.24 -13.63 15.39
CA ARG A 339 -4.58 -14.09 16.74
C ARG A 339 -5.99 -13.65 17.13
N ALA A 340 -6.43 -12.45 16.74
CA ALA A 340 -7.82 -12.01 16.90
C ALA A 340 -8.82 -12.82 16.05
N TYR A 341 -8.38 -13.27 14.87
CA TYR A 341 -9.16 -14.18 14.03
C TYR A 341 -9.33 -15.56 14.68
N GLY A 342 -8.27 -16.07 15.32
CA GLY A 342 -8.24 -17.35 16.04
C GLY A 342 -7.09 -18.28 15.67
N VAL A 343 -6.13 -17.82 14.86
CA VAL A 343 -4.94 -18.61 14.48
C VAL A 343 -4.08 -18.86 15.71
N ASP A 344 -3.62 -20.09 15.94
CA ASP A 344 -2.76 -20.43 17.09
C ASP A 344 -1.31 -19.92 16.96
N ALA A 345 -0.59 -19.88 18.09
CA ALA A 345 0.77 -19.36 18.12
C ALA A 345 1.78 -20.15 17.27
N ALA A 346 1.58 -21.47 17.12
CA ALA A 346 2.47 -22.30 16.31
C ALA A 346 2.29 -22.00 14.81
N SER A 347 1.04 -21.79 14.36
CA SER A 347 0.77 -21.33 12.99
C SER A 347 1.25 -19.91 12.74
N VAL A 348 1.23 -19.00 13.73
CA VAL A 348 1.88 -17.69 13.62
C VAL A 348 3.38 -17.85 13.37
N LYS A 349 4.07 -18.68 14.18
CA LYS A 349 5.51 -18.96 14.00
C LYS A 349 5.80 -19.49 12.61
N GLN A 350 5.03 -20.48 12.17
CA GLN A 350 5.21 -21.10 10.86
C GLN A 350 4.95 -20.12 9.72
N GLY A 351 3.96 -19.23 9.86
CA GLY A 351 3.71 -18.15 8.90
C GLY A 351 4.87 -17.17 8.80
N ILE A 352 5.48 -16.80 9.92
CA ILE A 352 6.68 -15.94 9.92
C ILE A 352 7.82 -16.61 9.15
N LEU A 353 8.08 -17.90 9.41
CA LEU A 353 9.13 -18.66 8.73
C LEU A 353 8.86 -18.87 7.24
N ASN A 354 7.59 -19.01 6.85
CA ASN A 354 7.17 -19.19 5.46
C ASN A 354 7.13 -17.88 4.67
N TYR A 355 7.02 -16.74 5.36
CA TYR A 355 6.92 -15.44 4.71
C TYR A 355 8.24 -15.08 4.03
N LEU A 356 8.17 -14.94 2.71
CA LEU A 356 9.27 -14.41 1.91
C LEU A 356 9.00 -12.93 1.67
N PRO A 357 9.86 -12.01 2.17
CA PRO A 357 9.75 -10.60 1.85
C PRO A 357 9.72 -10.40 0.33
N GLY A 358 8.76 -9.61 -0.15
CA GLY A 358 8.70 -9.26 -1.58
C GLY A 358 10.00 -8.61 -2.04
N ALA A 359 10.37 -8.83 -3.30
CA ALA A 359 11.57 -8.23 -3.90
C ALA A 359 11.61 -6.70 -3.65
N HIS A 360 12.84 -6.17 -3.51
CA HIS A 360 13.10 -4.73 -3.34
C HIS A 360 12.60 -4.11 -2.03
N ARG A 361 12.44 -4.90 -0.96
CA ARG A 361 12.03 -4.45 0.39
C ARG A 361 12.98 -4.94 1.46
N ILE A 362 13.98 -4.14 1.81
CA ILE A 362 15.11 -4.53 2.68
C ILE A 362 15.59 -5.95 2.33
N GLN A 363 15.70 -6.20 1.03
CA GLN A 363 16.05 -7.50 0.50
C GLN A 363 17.56 -7.67 0.63
N LEU A 364 18.00 -8.63 1.44
CA LEU A 364 19.40 -9.04 1.45
C LEU A 364 19.74 -9.68 0.10
N VAL A 365 20.60 -9.01 -0.67
CA VAL A 365 21.07 -9.48 -1.97
C VAL A 365 22.31 -10.37 -1.80
N ALA A 366 23.25 -9.92 -0.98
CA ALA A 366 24.48 -10.63 -0.67
C ALA A 366 25.03 -10.21 0.69
N ASN A 367 25.75 -11.13 1.35
CA ASN A 367 26.73 -10.79 2.37
C ASN A 367 28.11 -11.18 1.83
N HIS A 368 28.91 -10.19 1.42
CA HIS A 368 30.21 -10.41 0.78
C HIS A 368 31.27 -9.62 1.52
N LYS A 369 32.35 -10.31 1.92
CA LYS A 369 33.43 -9.72 2.74
C LYS A 369 32.91 -9.00 4.01
N ASP A 370 31.90 -9.59 4.63
CA ASP A 370 31.21 -9.03 5.82
C ASP A 370 30.57 -7.66 5.57
N VAL A 371 30.19 -7.38 4.31
CA VAL A 371 29.38 -6.23 3.90
C VAL A 371 28.00 -6.72 3.49
N LEU A 372 26.97 -6.16 4.11
CA LEU A 372 25.58 -6.44 3.74
C LEU A 372 25.16 -5.59 2.55
N TRP A 373 24.63 -6.21 1.50
CA TRP A 373 24.09 -5.54 0.32
C TRP A 373 22.58 -5.63 0.34
N ILE A 374 21.92 -4.51 0.59
CA ILE A 374 20.48 -4.45 0.85
C ILE A 374 19.76 -3.66 -0.24
N ASN A 375 18.81 -4.32 -0.90
CA ASN A 375 17.93 -3.72 -1.89
C ASN A 375 16.62 -3.26 -1.25
N ASP A 376 16.40 -1.96 -1.17
CA ASP A 376 15.15 -1.35 -0.75
C ASP A 376 14.67 -0.30 -1.78
N SER A 377 14.77 -0.61 -3.08
CA SER A 377 14.42 0.31 -4.18
C SER A 377 12.97 0.83 -4.12
N LYS A 378 12.08 0.17 -3.36
CA LYS A 378 10.70 0.63 -3.10
C LYS A 378 10.63 1.83 -2.13
N ALA A 379 11.72 2.20 -1.45
CA ALA A 379 11.81 3.43 -0.65
C ALA A 379 11.89 4.68 -1.56
N THR A 380 10.76 5.03 -2.19
CA THR A 380 10.65 6.10 -3.20
C THR A 380 10.34 7.48 -2.61
N ASN A 381 10.37 7.63 -1.28
CA ASN A 381 10.17 8.89 -0.57
C ASN A 381 11.04 8.97 0.70
N PRO A 382 11.25 10.16 1.29
CA PRO A 382 12.09 10.33 2.47
C PRO A 382 11.68 9.48 3.66
N HIS A 383 10.39 9.37 3.96
CA HIS A 383 9.92 8.57 5.09
C HIS A 383 10.26 7.08 4.93
N ALA A 384 10.08 6.52 3.74
CA ALA A 384 10.41 5.12 3.48
C ALA A 384 11.93 4.88 3.59
N ALA A 385 12.74 5.82 3.08
CA ALA A 385 14.20 5.76 3.21
C ALA A 385 14.66 5.89 4.67
N SER A 386 14.00 6.73 5.48
CA SER A 386 14.27 6.84 6.93
C SER A 386 14.04 5.51 7.64
N ALA A 387 12.94 4.83 7.33
CA ALA A 387 12.63 3.52 7.90
C ALA A 387 13.70 2.46 7.54
N ALA A 388 14.23 2.51 6.32
CA ALA A 388 15.30 1.63 5.85
C ALA A 388 16.65 1.97 6.50
N LEU A 389 17.02 3.24 6.54
CA LEU A 389 18.26 3.72 7.17
C LEU A 389 18.29 3.41 8.66
N SER A 390 17.14 3.48 9.34
CA SER A 390 16.98 3.12 10.75
C SER A 390 17.32 1.66 11.07
N ALA A 391 17.34 0.78 10.07
CA ALA A 391 17.65 -0.64 10.25
C ALA A 391 19.15 -0.94 10.44
N PHE A 392 20.04 0.00 10.08
CA PHE A 392 21.49 -0.25 9.97
C PHE A 392 22.32 0.82 10.69
N GLN A 393 23.45 0.44 11.28
CA GLN A 393 24.27 1.34 12.11
C GLN A 393 25.35 2.09 11.32
N LYS A 394 25.91 1.48 10.27
CA LYS A 394 26.92 2.09 9.38
C LYS A 394 26.54 1.84 7.94
N VAL A 395 26.26 2.91 7.20
CA VAL A 395 25.60 2.82 5.90
C VAL A 395 26.39 3.55 4.83
N VAL A 396 26.69 2.83 3.74
CA VAL A 396 26.99 3.43 2.43
C VAL A 396 25.66 3.51 1.69
N TRP A 397 25.12 4.72 1.57
CA TRP A 397 23.76 4.92 1.11
C TRP A 397 23.73 5.24 -0.39
N ILE A 398 23.03 4.44 -1.19
CA ILE A 398 22.76 4.76 -2.60
C ILE A 398 21.40 5.46 -2.67
N ALA A 399 21.42 6.72 -3.10
CA ALA A 399 20.30 7.65 -2.97
C ALA A 399 20.08 8.50 -4.22
N GLY A 400 18.85 8.95 -4.43
CA GLY A 400 18.50 9.87 -5.52
C GLY A 400 17.63 9.27 -6.62
N GLY A 401 17.28 10.13 -7.57
CA GLY A 401 16.22 9.92 -8.56
C GLY A 401 15.42 11.21 -8.73
N LEU A 402 14.17 11.10 -9.19
CA LEU A 402 13.28 12.25 -9.33
C LEU A 402 12.68 12.66 -7.98
N SER A 403 13.10 13.82 -7.45
CA SER A 403 12.79 14.30 -6.10
C SER A 403 11.33 14.76 -5.94
N LYS A 404 10.70 15.25 -7.02
CA LYS A 404 9.32 15.81 -6.99
C LYS A 404 9.11 16.90 -5.91
N GLY A 405 10.16 17.63 -5.55
CA GLY A 405 10.08 18.74 -4.59
C GLY A 405 9.99 18.35 -3.11
N VAL A 406 10.38 17.13 -2.74
CA VAL A 406 10.43 16.72 -1.32
C VAL A 406 11.62 17.38 -0.60
N ASN A 407 11.45 17.64 0.71
CA ASN A 407 12.51 18.12 1.59
C ASN A 407 13.24 16.92 2.24
N TYR A 408 14.58 16.92 2.21
CA TYR A 408 15.43 15.88 2.81
C TYR A 408 16.10 16.29 4.12
N ASP A 409 15.87 17.51 4.62
CA ASP A 409 16.60 18.07 5.76
C ASP A 409 16.49 17.20 7.01
N ASP A 410 15.27 16.82 7.40
CA ASP A 410 15.04 16.00 8.60
C ASP A 410 15.60 14.58 8.41
N LEU A 411 15.44 14.00 7.22
CA LEU A 411 15.98 12.68 6.87
C LEU A 411 17.50 12.64 7.06
N VAL A 412 18.21 13.60 6.45
CA VAL A 412 19.66 13.66 6.51
C VAL A 412 20.10 13.96 7.94
N LYS A 413 19.47 14.92 8.62
CA LYS A 413 19.81 15.29 9.99
C LYS A 413 19.67 14.12 10.95
N GLU A 414 18.62 13.31 10.82
CA GLU A 414 18.39 12.13 11.65
C GLU A 414 19.43 11.03 11.41
N HIS A 415 19.84 10.83 10.16
CA HIS A 415 20.72 9.72 9.78
C HIS A 415 22.19 10.11 9.56
N ALA A 416 22.57 11.38 9.66
CA ALA A 416 23.96 11.81 9.54
C ALA A 416 24.95 10.95 10.38
N PRO A 417 24.66 10.58 11.65
CA PRO A 417 25.59 9.81 12.47
C PRO A 417 25.86 8.37 11.97
N ARG A 418 25.02 7.80 11.10
CA ARG A 418 25.16 6.43 10.56
C ARG A 418 25.69 6.40 9.14
N LEU A 419 25.73 7.53 8.44
CA LEU A 419 26.17 7.59 7.05
C LEU A 419 27.70 7.58 7.00
N LYS A 420 28.26 6.56 6.35
CA LYS A 420 29.68 6.48 6.03
C LYS A 420 30.01 7.20 4.74
N ALA A 421 29.14 7.10 3.75
CA ALA A 421 29.21 7.78 2.46
C ALA A 421 27.82 7.77 1.80
N VAL A 422 27.59 8.68 0.86
CA VAL A 422 26.41 8.68 0.00
C VAL A 422 26.83 8.61 -1.46
N VAL A 423 26.30 7.63 -2.19
CA VAL A 423 26.45 7.50 -3.64
C VAL A 423 25.17 8.02 -4.28
N LEU A 424 25.29 9.09 -5.05
CA LEU A 424 24.14 9.72 -5.68
C LEU A 424 23.89 9.13 -7.06
N ILE A 425 22.61 8.88 -7.32
CA ILE A 425 22.06 8.53 -8.63
C ILE A 425 20.92 9.49 -8.98
N GLY A 426 20.46 9.47 -10.22
CA GLY A 426 19.38 10.30 -10.70
C GLY A 426 19.82 11.60 -11.35
N THR A 427 18.85 12.28 -11.96
CA THR A 427 19.06 13.57 -12.64
C THR A 427 18.76 14.79 -11.75
N ASP A 428 18.13 14.58 -10.60
CA ASP A 428 17.67 15.63 -9.67
C ASP A 428 18.26 15.40 -8.26
N THR A 429 19.55 15.72 -8.10
CA THR A 429 20.30 15.48 -6.85
C THR A 429 20.45 16.72 -5.98
N GLU A 430 20.21 17.93 -6.50
CA GLU A 430 20.54 19.20 -5.85
C GLU A 430 19.92 19.35 -4.45
N ALA A 431 18.65 18.98 -4.28
CA ALA A 431 17.97 19.07 -2.98
C ALA A 431 18.59 18.15 -1.93
N LEU A 432 18.95 16.92 -2.31
CA LEU A 432 19.55 15.94 -1.41
C LEU A 432 21.00 16.32 -1.10
N GLU A 433 21.78 16.74 -2.10
CA GLU A 433 23.13 17.29 -1.94
C GLU A 433 23.12 18.50 -0.99
N GLY A 434 22.19 19.43 -1.18
CA GLY A 434 22.04 20.60 -0.33
C GLY A 434 21.68 20.26 1.11
N ALA A 435 20.89 19.20 1.34
CA ALA A 435 20.59 18.70 2.69
C ALA A 435 21.83 18.03 3.32
N LEU A 436 22.56 17.19 2.57
CA LEU A 436 23.82 16.55 2.98
C LEU A 436 24.87 17.60 3.36
N GLN A 437 25.06 18.63 2.54
CA GLN A 437 26.03 19.69 2.82
C GLN A 437 25.69 20.49 4.10
N ARG A 438 24.40 20.67 4.40
CA ARG A 438 23.93 21.42 5.59
C ARG A 438 23.97 20.59 6.87
N HIS A 439 23.61 19.31 6.78
CA HIS A 439 23.32 18.48 7.96
C HIS A 439 24.31 17.33 8.18
N ALA A 440 25.12 16.99 7.17
CA ALA A 440 26.12 15.92 7.19
C ALA A 440 27.40 16.30 6.41
N PRO A 441 28.03 17.47 6.67
CA PRO A 441 29.14 17.99 5.86
C PRO A 441 30.40 17.11 5.84
N ASP A 442 30.56 16.25 6.85
CA ASP A 442 31.70 15.33 6.96
C ASP A 442 31.47 13.99 6.24
N VAL A 443 30.26 13.74 5.73
CA VAL A 443 29.93 12.52 5.00
C VAL A 443 30.36 12.67 3.54
N PRO A 444 31.28 11.82 3.04
CA PRO A 444 31.66 11.83 1.63
C PRO A 444 30.46 11.60 0.71
N VAL A 445 30.30 12.48 -0.28
CA VAL A 445 29.29 12.38 -1.32
C VAL A 445 29.97 12.04 -2.64
N ILE A 446 29.59 10.91 -3.23
CA ILE A 446 30.05 10.46 -4.54
C ILE A 446 28.96 10.86 -5.55
N ALA A 447 29.25 11.91 -6.32
CA ALA A 447 28.33 12.45 -7.32
C ALA A 447 28.21 11.54 -8.56
N PRO A 448 27.12 11.65 -9.34
CA PRO A 448 26.99 10.95 -10.62
C PRO A 448 28.14 11.32 -11.57
N SER A 449 28.59 10.38 -12.42
CA SER A 449 29.64 10.66 -13.39
C SER A 449 29.13 11.53 -14.55
N LYS A 450 30.01 12.32 -15.17
CA LYS A 450 29.67 13.08 -16.39
C LYS A 450 29.17 12.13 -17.48
N GLY A 451 27.93 12.33 -17.95
CA GLY A 451 27.23 11.47 -18.90
C GLY A 451 26.13 10.58 -18.28
N ASP A 452 26.04 10.48 -16.95
CA ASP A 452 24.95 9.76 -16.26
C ASP A 452 23.63 10.56 -16.24
N THR A 453 23.70 11.85 -16.60
CA THR A 453 22.60 12.83 -16.56
C THR A 453 22.28 13.45 -17.94
N GLU A 454 23.04 13.15 -18.99
CA GLU A 454 22.88 13.77 -20.31
C GLU A 454 21.89 12.99 -21.20
N GLY A 455 20.63 13.45 -21.25
CA GLY A 455 19.71 13.25 -22.38
C GLY A 455 18.47 12.38 -22.18
N VAL A 456 17.36 12.98 -21.71
CA VAL A 456 16.00 12.53 -22.08
C VAL A 456 15.31 13.66 -22.83
N GLN A 457 15.29 13.57 -24.17
CA GLN A 457 14.28 14.26 -24.95
C GLN A 457 12.98 13.47 -24.81
N THR A 458 12.03 14.00 -24.05
CA THR A 458 10.65 13.54 -24.12
C THR A 458 10.01 14.07 -25.40
N ALA A 459 9.67 13.20 -26.34
CA ALA A 459 8.56 13.42 -27.26
C ALA A 459 8.09 12.07 -27.81
N ALA A 460 6.76 11.89 -27.83
CA ALA A 460 6.00 10.77 -28.38
C ALA A 460 6.71 9.95 -29.48
N GLY A 461 6.80 8.63 -29.28
CA GLY A 461 7.17 7.68 -30.33
C GLY A 461 7.69 6.36 -29.78
N ASP A 462 7.00 5.26 -30.06
CA ASP A 462 7.38 3.90 -29.71
C ASP A 462 8.79 3.53 -30.23
N ALA A 463 9.75 3.40 -29.30
CA ALA A 463 10.93 2.55 -29.39
C ALA A 463 11.59 2.46 -27.99
N ALA A 464 11.88 1.24 -27.52
CA ALA A 464 12.49 0.99 -26.22
C ALA A 464 13.82 1.74 -26.04
N SER A 465 13.99 2.39 -24.88
CA SER A 465 15.22 3.09 -24.48
C SER A 465 16.43 2.14 -24.46
N PRO A 466 17.64 2.58 -24.87
CA PRO A 466 18.87 1.85 -24.55
C PRO A 466 19.04 1.76 -23.03
N ILE A 467 19.64 0.65 -22.60
CA ILE A 467 19.79 0.20 -21.22
C ILE A 467 20.82 1.07 -20.46
N TYR A 468 20.42 2.26 -20.01
CA TYR A 468 21.29 3.16 -19.21
C TYR A 468 21.20 2.89 -17.70
N GLY A 469 20.01 2.54 -17.19
CA GLY A 469 19.78 2.33 -15.75
C GLY A 469 20.67 1.24 -15.14
N GLU A 470 20.85 0.11 -15.84
CA GLU A 470 21.74 -0.97 -15.39
C GLU A 470 23.20 -0.51 -15.31
N THR A 471 23.68 0.25 -16.30
CA THR A 471 25.05 0.78 -16.30
C THR A 471 25.27 1.78 -15.16
N ILE A 472 24.30 2.67 -14.93
CA ILE A 472 24.34 3.65 -13.83
C ILE A 472 24.38 2.91 -12.49
N MET A 473 23.53 1.90 -12.32
CA MET A 473 23.48 1.13 -11.09
C MET A 473 24.76 0.31 -10.86
N ALA A 474 25.33 -0.28 -11.91
CA ALA A 474 26.60 -0.99 -11.83
C ALA A 474 27.74 -0.07 -11.36
N ARG A 475 27.79 1.17 -11.86
CA ARG A 475 28.74 2.20 -11.38
C ARG A 475 28.50 2.56 -9.92
N ALA A 476 27.25 2.78 -9.52
CA ALA A 476 26.91 3.10 -8.14
C ALA A 476 27.30 1.98 -7.17
N VAL A 477 27.06 0.73 -7.54
CA VAL A 477 27.48 -0.47 -6.79
C VAL A 477 29.01 -0.55 -6.71
N ALA A 478 29.73 -0.29 -7.80
CA ALA A 478 31.19 -0.27 -7.81
C ALA A 478 31.74 0.83 -6.89
N SER A 479 31.23 2.06 -6.98
CA SER A 479 31.62 3.16 -6.09
C SER A 479 31.32 2.88 -4.62
N ALA A 480 30.17 2.24 -4.33
CA ALA A 480 29.84 1.82 -2.97
C ALA A 480 30.83 0.75 -2.46
N ALA A 481 31.23 -0.19 -3.32
CA ALA A 481 32.19 -1.24 -2.97
C ALA A 481 33.58 -0.68 -2.64
N GLU A 482 34.02 0.40 -3.28
CA GLU A 482 35.32 1.04 -3.04
C GLU A 482 35.42 1.66 -1.63
N VAL A 483 34.29 2.13 -1.09
CA VAL A 483 34.24 2.79 0.22
C VAL A 483 33.75 1.89 1.35
N ALA A 484 33.04 0.80 1.04
CA ALA A 484 32.55 -0.16 2.02
C ALA A 484 33.69 -0.97 2.67
N ALA A 485 33.54 -1.25 3.96
CA ALA A 485 34.45 -2.10 4.73
C ALA A 485 33.65 -3.14 5.54
N SER A 486 34.32 -4.18 6.02
CA SER A 486 33.70 -5.21 6.88
C SER A 486 32.92 -4.57 8.04
N GLY A 487 31.70 -5.07 8.24
CA GLY A 487 30.71 -4.57 9.19
C GLY A 487 29.80 -3.45 8.64
N ASP A 488 30.03 -2.94 7.44
CA ASP A 488 29.19 -1.92 6.82
C ASP A 488 27.97 -2.53 6.10
N THR A 489 26.97 -1.69 5.85
CA THR A 489 25.84 -2.00 4.97
C THR A 489 25.83 -1.07 3.76
N VAL A 490 25.81 -1.63 2.55
CA VAL A 490 25.45 -0.89 1.34
C VAL A 490 23.94 -0.97 1.17
N LEU A 491 23.27 0.18 1.30
CA LEU A 491 21.82 0.28 1.29
C LEU A 491 21.34 1.05 0.05
N MET A 492 20.58 0.38 -0.81
CA MET A 492 19.86 1.02 -1.90
C MET A 492 18.45 1.42 -1.43
N ALA A 493 18.32 2.63 -0.87
CA ALA A 493 17.06 3.19 -0.36
C ALA A 493 16.87 4.62 -0.90
N PRO A 494 16.41 4.79 -2.15
CA PRO A 494 16.67 5.98 -2.97
C PRO A 494 16.05 7.29 -2.48
N ALA A 495 15.06 7.23 -1.59
CA ALA A 495 14.26 8.38 -1.13
C ALA A 495 13.52 9.17 -2.22
N ALA A 496 13.61 8.72 -3.48
CA ALA A 496 13.08 9.40 -4.66
C ALA A 496 12.51 8.40 -5.69
N ALA A 497 11.67 8.92 -6.60
CA ALA A 497 11.08 8.14 -7.69
C ALA A 497 12.15 7.73 -8.72
N SER A 498 11.92 6.64 -9.45
CA SER A 498 12.92 6.02 -10.34
C SER A 498 12.85 6.45 -11.80
N MET A 499 11.82 7.20 -12.18
CA MET A 499 11.36 7.36 -13.58
C MET A 499 12.27 8.21 -14.46
N ASP A 500 13.29 8.81 -13.89
CA ASP A 500 14.32 9.59 -14.58
C ASP A 500 15.39 8.72 -15.24
N GLN A 501 15.74 7.58 -14.63
CA GLN A 501 16.79 6.67 -15.11
C GLN A 501 16.31 5.22 -15.32
N PHE A 502 15.14 4.87 -14.79
CA PHE A 502 14.59 3.51 -14.79
C PHE A 502 13.10 3.51 -15.15
N SER A 503 12.65 2.47 -15.85
CA SER A 503 11.23 2.30 -16.21
C SER A 503 10.30 2.07 -15.01
N SER A 504 10.83 1.61 -13.87
CA SER A 504 10.09 1.43 -12.61
C SER A 504 11.04 1.25 -11.43
N TYR A 505 10.50 1.30 -10.21
CA TYR A 505 11.29 0.98 -9.01
C TYR A 505 11.77 -0.48 -9.03
N ALA A 506 11.00 -1.39 -9.64
CA ALA A 506 11.35 -2.80 -9.77
C ALA A 506 12.57 -2.97 -10.66
N HIS A 507 12.55 -2.36 -11.86
CA HIS A 507 13.71 -2.33 -12.75
C HIS A 507 14.96 -1.74 -12.06
N ARG A 508 14.83 -0.64 -11.31
CA ARG A 508 15.94 -0.10 -10.51
C ARG A 508 16.47 -1.09 -9.47
N GLY A 509 15.56 -1.81 -8.80
CA GLY A 509 15.91 -2.81 -7.81
C GLY A 509 16.55 -4.06 -8.42
N ASP A 510 16.08 -4.51 -9.59
CA ASP A 510 16.66 -5.61 -10.35
C ASP A 510 18.06 -5.27 -10.84
N ALA A 511 18.26 -4.05 -11.35
CA ALA A 511 19.57 -3.54 -11.75
C ALA A 511 20.57 -3.57 -10.56
N PHE A 512 20.13 -3.22 -9.35
CA PHE A 512 20.98 -3.32 -8.15
C PHE A 512 21.31 -4.77 -7.81
N VAL A 513 20.32 -5.67 -7.87
CA VAL A 513 20.53 -7.11 -7.61
C VAL A 513 21.53 -7.70 -8.59
N LEU A 514 21.39 -7.40 -9.88
CA LEU A 514 22.31 -7.85 -10.93
C LEU A 514 23.72 -7.33 -10.69
N ALA A 515 23.88 -6.02 -10.50
CA ALA A 515 25.18 -5.40 -10.27
C ALA A 515 25.90 -5.96 -9.03
N VAL A 516 25.17 -6.21 -7.93
CA VAL A 516 25.76 -6.83 -6.72
C VAL A 516 26.17 -8.28 -6.98
N ARG A 517 25.36 -9.06 -7.70
CA ARG A 517 25.72 -10.45 -8.06
C ARG A 517 26.98 -10.49 -8.91
N GLU A 518 27.05 -9.66 -9.94
CA GLU A 518 28.24 -9.56 -10.81
C GLU A 518 29.49 -9.14 -10.03
N LEU A 519 29.35 -8.20 -9.08
CA LEU A 519 30.45 -7.80 -8.20
C LEU A 519 30.96 -8.96 -7.33
N VAL A 520 30.05 -9.78 -6.80
CA VAL A 520 30.40 -10.92 -5.93
C VAL A 520 31.02 -12.06 -6.76
N GLU A 521 30.44 -12.38 -7.92
CA GLU A 521 30.93 -13.43 -8.82
C GLU A 521 32.28 -13.08 -9.44
N GLY A 522 32.47 -11.83 -9.89
CA GLY A 522 33.74 -11.34 -10.45
C GLY A 522 34.88 -11.25 -9.43
N GLN A 523 34.59 -11.39 -8.14
CA GLN A 523 35.57 -11.41 -7.05
C GLN A 523 35.73 -12.79 -6.39
N ALA A 524 35.03 -13.82 -6.88
CA ALA A 524 35.28 -15.20 -6.46
C ALA A 524 36.66 -15.62 -6.99
N PRO A 525 37.53 -16.22 -6.15
CA PRO A 525 38.82 -16.71 -6.65
C PRO A 525 38.56 -17.76 -7.73
N THR A 526 39.06 -17.53 -8.93
CA THR A 526 39.23 -18.58 -9.93
C THR A 526 40.14 -19.63 -9.31
N THR A 527 39.58 -20.73 -8.83
CA THR A 527 40.33 -21.96 -8.59
C THR A 527 40.84 -22.46 -9.94
N GLU A 528 41.97 -21.93 -10.36
CA GLU A 528 42.85 -22.59 -11.33
C GLU A 528 43.74 -23.58 -10.55
N GLU A 529 43.81 -24.80 -11.09
CA GLU A 529 44.46 -26.01 -10.56
C GLU A 529 45.96 -25.89 -10.28
#